data_AF-A0A948QLH3-F1
#
_entry.id   AF-A0A948QLH3-F1
#
_cell.length_a   1.000
_cell.length_b   1.000
_cell.length_c   1.000
_cell.angle_alpha   90.00
_cell.angle_beta   90.00
_cell.angle_gamma   90.00
#
_symmetry.space_group_name_H-M   'P 1'
#
loop_
_entity.id
_entity.type
_entity.pdbx_description
1 polymer ?
#
loop_
_entity_poly.entity_id
_entity_poly.type
_entity_poly.pdbx_seq_one_letter_code
_entity_poly.pdbx_strand_id
1 'polypeptide(L)'
;MQNDSIIKKIIQDMFKVDQGLRMYPDPNNILPMDESGLTLSSYSIYMIDTCNNYRIHKLIKDFGYPTTKIVDRDTLSNFWLLIQHQDYDIELQNRCLQNCDFTPREIALLTDRICINRGQPQQYGTQFHFVDGDRKLYDIQEPDNLSVRRQSLGLSDDEVFT
;
A
#
# COMPACT_ATOMS: atom_id res chain seq x y z
N MET A 1 7.50 5.78 -25.16
CA MET A 1 8.33 4.61 -25.57
C MET A 1 9.65 4.50 -24.81
N GLN A 2 10.60 5.44 -24.91
CA GLN A 2 11.88 5.33 -24.18
C GLN A 2 11.75 5.56 -22.66
N ASN A 3 10.94 6.54 -22.25
CA ASN A 3 10.71 6.85 -20.83
C ASN A 3 9.87 5.75 -20.14
N ASP A 4 8.88 5.20 -20.82
CA ASP A 4 7.99 4.16 -20.30
C ASP A 4 8.78 2.92 -19.86
N SER A 5 9.78 2.52 -20.66
CA SER A 5 10.69 1.41 -20.34
C SER A 5 11.57 1.71 -19.12
N ILE A 6 12.00 2.97 -18.96
CA ILE A 6 12.80 3.40 -17.80
C ILE A 6 11.95 3.39 -16.52
N ILE A 7 10.76 4.00 -16.55
CA ILE A 7 9.84 4.07 -15.41
C ILE A 7 9.47 2.65 -14.96
N LYS A 8 9.12 1.78 -15.92
CA LYS A 8 8.82 0.37 -15.64
C LYS A 8 9.98 -0.32 -14.94
N LYS A 9 11.21 -0.15 -15.43
CA LYS A 9 12.40 -0.74 -14.80
C LYS A 9 12.61 -0.22 -13.38
N ILE A 10 12.49 1.09 -13.15
CA ILE A 10 12.65 1.68 -11.82
C ILE A 10 11.63 1.11 -10.82
N ILE A 11 10.35 1.06 -11.22
CA ILE A 11 9.27 0.50 -10.39
C ILE A 11 9.52 -0.98 -10.11
N GLN A 12 9.84 -1.76 -11.14
CA GLN A 12 10.13 -3.19 -10.99
C GLN A 12 11.32 -3.46 -10.08
N ASP A 13 12.37 -2.64 -10.16
CA ASP A 13 13.55 -2.78 -9.30
C ASP A 13 13.23 -2.46 -7.84
N MET A 14 12.44 -1.42 -7.55
CA MET A 14 11.95 -1.13 -6.19
C MET A 14 11.07 -2.27 -5.67
N PHE A 15 10.10 -2.69 -6.49
CA PHE A 15 9.12 -3.71 -6.17
C PHE A 15 9.76 -5.06 -5.83
N LYS A 16 10.72 -5.52 -6.65
CA LYS A 16 11.39 -6.80 -6.41
C LYS A 16 12.14 -6.84 -5.08
N VAL A 17 12.82 -5.76 -4.71
CA VAL A 17 13.54 -5.69 -3.44
C VAL A 17 12.57 -5.62 -2.26
N ASP A 18 11.55 -4.76 -2.36
CA ASP A 18 10.50 -4.62 -1.35
C ASP A 18 9.77 -5.95 -1.08
N GLN A 19 9.21 -6.56 -2.13
CA GLN A 19 8.50 -7.83 -2.00
C GLN A 19 9.43 -8.98 -1.64
N GLY A 20 10.68 -8.98 -2.13
CA GLY A 20 11.66 -9.99 -1.76
C GLY A 20 11.92 -10.04 -0.26
N LEU A 21 12.04 -8.88 0.39
CA LEU A 21 12.20 -8.78 1.84
C LEU A 21 10.93 -9.20 2.59
N ARG A 22 9.74 -8.86 2.08
CA ARG A 22 8.46 -9.20 2.71
C ARG A 22 8.07 -10.67 2.53
N MET A 23 8.47 -11.29 1.43
CA MET A 23 8.26 -12.72 1.11
C MET A 23 9.28 -13.65 1.75
N TYR A 24 10.36 -13.11 2.33
CA TYR A 24 11.21 -13.81 3.28
C TYR A 24 10.85 -13.36 4.69
N PRO A 25 9.62 -13.65 5.18
CA PRO A 25 9.35 -13.49 6.59
C PRO A 25 10.28 -14.41 7.36
N ASP A 26 10.29 -14.25 8.66
CA ASP A 26 10.82 -15.24 9.56
C ASP A 26 9.70 -16.22 9.93
N PRO A 27 9.31 -17.18 9.05
CA PRO A 27 8.09 -17.97 9.25
C PRO A 27 8.12 -18.85 10.49
N ASN A 28 9.32 -19.07 11.04
CA ASN A 28 9.55 -19.91 12.21
C ASN A 28 9.87 -19.08 13.46
N ASN A 29 9.77 -17.75 13.40
CA ASN A 29 10.17 -16.83 14.47
C ASN A 29 11.59 -17.15 15.04
N ILE A 30 12.53 -17.51 14.16
CA ILE A 30 13.91 -17.87 14.51
C ILE A 30 14.81 -16.64 14.71
N LEU A 31 14.42 -15.49 14.18
CA LEU A 31 15.14 -14.24 14.38
C LEU A 31 14.85 -13.72 15.78
N PRO A 32 15.90 -13.38 16.56
CA PRO A 32 15.70 -12.79 17.87
C PRO A 32 15.00 -11.44 17.74
N MET A 33 14.07 -11.19 18.67
CA MET A 33 13.49 -9.87 18.88
C MET A 33 14.35 -9.07 19.86
N ASP A 34 14.43 -7.77 19.65
CA ASP A 34 15.00 -6.86 20.64
C ASP A 34 14.02 -6.51 21.77
N GLU A 35 14.42 -5.62 22.67
CA GLU A 35 13.60 -5.15 23.80
C GLU A 35 12.30 -4.45 23.38
N SER A 36 12.23 -3.98 22.13
CA SER A 36 11.04 -3.35 21.53
C SER A 36 10.16 -4.34 20.76
N GLY A 37 10.52 -5.63 20.74
CA GLY A 37 9.81 -6.66 19.98
C GLY A 37 10.07 -6.63 18.48
N LEU A 38 11.09 -5.91 18.02
CA LEU A 38 11.44 -5.82 16.60
C LEU A 38 12.50 -6.85 16.22
N THR A 39 12.38 -7.39 15.01
CA THR A 39 13.37 -8.33 14.44
C THR A 39 14.27 -7.63 13.42
N LEU A 40 15.37 -8.27 13.03
CA LEU A 40 16.19 -7.82 11.90
C LEU A 40 15.36 -7.64 10.62
N SER A 41 14.33 -8.47 10.41
CA SER A 41 13.41 -8.32 9.28
C SER A 41 12.58 -7.04 9.39
N SER A 42 12.04 -6.73 10.58
CA SER A 42 11.30 -5.48 10.85
C SER A 42 12.15 -4.24 10.52
N TYR A 43 13.41 -4.22 10.95
CA TYR A 43 14.35 -3.13 10.65
C TYR A 43 14.65 -3.04 9.15
N SER A 44 14.81 -4.17 8.48
CA SER A 44 15.08 -4.22 7.05
C SER A 44 13.91 -3.67 6.23
N ILE A 45 12.67 -3.99 6.64
CA ILE A 45 11.44 -3.44 6.05
C ILE A 45 11.39 -1.92 6.20
N TYR A 46 11.64 -1.40 7.40
CA TYR A 46 11.65 0.05 7.63
C TYR A 46 12.71 0.77 6.76
N MET A 47 13.90 0.19 6.65
CA MET A 47 14.98 0.72 5.82
C MET A 47 14.62 0.74 4.34
N ILE A 48 14.01 -0.34 3.82
CA ILE A 48 13.63 -0.39 2.39
C ILE A 48 12.46 0.54 2.08
N ASP A 49 11.48 0.67 2.98
CA ASP A 49 10.38 1.63 2.82
C ASP A 49 10.92 3.07 2.77
N THR A 50 11.88 3.40 3.66
CA THR A 50 12.56 4.69 3.64
C THR A 50 13.32 4.95 2.32
N CYS A 51 14.07 3.96 1.84
CA CYS A 51 14.79 4.06 0.57
C CYS A 51 13.84 4.22 -0.63
N ASN A 52 12.75 3.45 -0.64
CA ASN A 52 11.77 3.47 -1.72
C ASN A 52 10.99 4.78 -1.75
N ASN A 53 10.61 5.36 -0.61
CA ASN A 53 9.96 6.67 -0.57
C ASN A 53 10.76 7.74 -1.31
N TYR A 54 12.06 7.85 -1.01
CA TYR A 54 12.94 8.79 -1.70
C TYR A 54 12.96 8.56 -3.22
N ARG A 55 13.06 7.30 -3.64
CA ARG A 55 13.06 6.91 -5.06
C ARG A 55 11.72 7.18 -5.74
N ILE A 56 10.60 6.99 -5.05
CA ILE A 56 9.25 7.29 -5.53
C ILE A 56 9.11 8.79 -5.76
N HIS A 57 9.49 9.63 -4.78
CA HIS A 57 9.46 11.09 -4.96
C HIS A 57 10.32 11.54 -6.13
N LYS A 58 11.52 10.97 -6.28
CA LYS A 58 12.38 11.24 -7.43
C LYS A 58 11.72 10.84 -8.75
N LEU A 59 11.11 9.65 -8.81
CA LEU A 59 10.39 9.17 -9.99
C LEU A 59 9.23 10.10 -10.35
N ILE A 60 8.41 10.51 -9.38
CA ILE A 60 7.28 11.42 -9.60
C ILE A 60 7.78 12.79 -10.05
N LYS A 61 8.86 13.30 -9.46
CA LYS A 61 9.46 14.58 -9.86
C LYS A 61 9.98 14.55 -11.30
N ASP A 62 10.67 13.47 -11.68
CA ASP A 62 11.35 13.38 -12.97
C ASP A 62 10.39 12.98 -14.11
N PHE A 63 9.31 12.23 -13.82
CA PHE A 63 8.42 11.64 -14.83
C PHE A 63 6.92 11.89 -14.64
N GLY A 64 6.51 12.51 -13.52
CA GLY A 64 5.12 12.64 -13.13
C GLY A 64 4.54 11.38 -12.46
N TYR A 65 3.28 11.45 -12.05
CA TYR A 65 2.57 10.33 -11.44
C TYR A 65 2.34 9.20 -12.46
N PRO A 66 2.70 7.95 -12.16
CA PRO A 66 2.39 6.82 -13.02
C PRO A 66 0.88 6.68 -13.25
N THR A 67 0.50 6.49 -14.51
CA THR A 67 -0.88 6.14 -14.92
C THR A 67 -0.82 5.07 -16.01
N THR A 68 -1.95 4.45 -16.36
CA THR A 68 -1.99 3.49 -17.48
C THR A 68 -1.69 4.08 -18.85
N LYS A 69 -1.62 5.42 -18.96
CA LYS A 69 -1.13 6.12 -20.15
C LYS A 69 0.39 6.09 -20.28
N ILE A 70 1.11 5.84 -19.19
CA ILE A 70 2.58 5.89 -19.09
C ILE A 70 3.16 4.49 -18.94
N VAL A 71 2.52 3.63 -18.16
CA VAL A 71 2.95 2.26 -17.86
C VAL A 71 1.80 1.28 -18.02
N ASP A 72 2.10 -0.02 -18.14
CA ASP A 72 1.06 -1.06 -18.13
C ASP A 72 0.42 -1.24 -16.73
N ARG A 73 -0.73 -1.92 -16.70
CA ARG A 73 -1.52 -2.14 -15.48
C ARG A 73 -0.73 -2.87 -14.40
N ASP A 74 0.04 -3.89 -14.77
CA ASP A 74 0.85 -4.66 -13.82
C ASP A 74 1.91 -3.79 -13.15
N THR A 75 2.58 -2.94 -13.92
CA THR A 75 3.56 -1.98 -13.40
C THR A 75 2.90 -0.95 -12.49
N LEU A 76 1.69 -0.48 -12.84
CA LEU A 76 0.94 0.44 -11.98
C LEU A 76 0.51 -0.21 -10.66
N SER A 77 0.09 -1.47 -10.68
CA SER A 77 -0.24 -2.21 -9.45
C SER A 77 0.99 -2.47 -8.58
N ASN A 78 2.17 -2.73 -9.18
CA ASN A 78 3.43 -2.79 -8.44
C ASN A 78 3.77 -1.44 -7.79
N PHE A 79 3.54 -0.34 -8.51
CA PHE A 79 3.71 1.01 -7.96
C PHE A 79 2.73 1.28 -6.82
N TRP A 80 1.47 0.89 -6.96
CA TRP A 80 0.47 1.01 -5.90
C TRP A 80 0.90 0.26 -4.62
N LEU A 81 1.42 -0.96 -4.73
CA LEU A 81 1.94 -1.71 -3.58
C LEU A 81 3.07 -0.94 -2.87
N LEU A 82 3.99 -0.36 -3.64
CA LEU A 82 5.04 0.49 -3.08
C LEU A 82 4.46 1.71 -2.35
N ILE A 83 3.43 2.36 -2.87
CA ILE A 83 2.74 3.50 -2.22
C ILE A 83 2.05 3.06 -0.92
N GLN A 84 1.38 1.92 -0.93
CA GLN A 84 0.68 1.40 0.26
C GLN A 84 1.65 1.18 1.42
N HIS A 85 2.91 0.82 1.16
CA HIS A 85 3.92 0.64 2.20
C HIS A 85 4.48 1.95 2.78
N GLN A 86 4.14 3.11 2.20
CA GLN A 86 4.61 4.41 2.69
C GLN A 86 3.75 4.95 3.84
N ASP A 87 3.56 4.16 4.89
CA ASP A 87 2.65 4.45 6.01
C ASP A 87 2.96 5.78 6.73
N TYR A 88 4.22 6.22 6.72
CA TYR A 88 4.66 7.48 7.33
C TYR A 88 4.51 8.70 6.40
N ASP A 89 4.27 8.51 5.10
CA ASP A 89 4.12 9.59 4.11
C ASP A 89 2.70 9.62 3.56
N ILE A 90 1.78 9.94 4.47
CA ILE A 90 0.34 10.03 4.18
C ILE A 90 0.04 11.03 3.05
N GLU A 91 0.83 12.11 2.93
CA GLU A 91 0.64 13.11 1.89
C GLU A 91 1.01 12.57 0.50
N LEU A 92 2.09 11.80 0.37
CA LEU A 92 2.37 11.06 -0.86
C LEU A 92 1.23 10.12 -1.22
N GLN A 93 0.73 9.33 -0.26
CA GLN A 93 -0.37 8.39 -0.50
C GLN A 93 -1.63 9.11 -1.02
N ASN A 94 -2.02 10.24 -0.41
CA ASN A 94 -3.16 11.04 -0.87
C ASN A 94 -2.96 11.60 -2.28
N ARG A 95 -1.76 12.14 -2.58
CA ARG A 95 -1.48 12.66 -3.92
C ARG A 95 -1.50 11.56 -4.97
N CYS A 96 -1.03 10.36 -4.67
CA CYS A 96 -1.13 9.22 -5.58
C CYS A 96 -2.58 8.78 -5.80
N LEU A 97 -3.44 8.78 -4.78
CA LEU A 97 -4.89 8.54 -4.97
C LEU A 97 -5.53 9.53 -5.96
N GLN A 98 -5.09 10.78 -5.96
CA GLN A 98 -5.64 11.83 -6.82
C GLN A 98 -5.11 11.80 -8.25
N ASN A 99 -3.86 11.35 -8.44
CA ASN A 99 -3.14 11.53 -9.70
C ASN A 99 -2.85 10.22 -10.45
N CYS A 100 -2.95 9.06 -9.79
CA CYS A 100 -2.83 7.75 -10.41
C CYS A 100 -4.22 7.16 -10.71
N ASP A 101 -4.35 6.40 -11.79
CA ASP A 101 -5.60 5.72 -12.16
C ASP A 101 -5.66 4.29 -11.60
N PHE A 102 -5.53 4.20 -10.27
CA PHE A 102 -5.68 2.96 -9.51
C PHE A 102 -7.07 2.36 -9.68
N THR A 103 -7.16 1.04 -9.54
CA THR A 103 -8.43 0.32 -9.59
C THR A 103 -9.31 0.66 -8.37
N PRO A 104 -10.63 0.46 -8.44
CA PRO A 104 -11.53 0.59 -7.29
C PRO A 104 -11.02 -0.09 -6.01
N ARG A 105 -10.52 -1.33 -6.15
CA ARG A 105 -9.99 -2.12 -5.03
C ARG A 105 -8.76 -1.48 -4.41
N GLU A 106 -7.82 -1.04 -5.23
CA GLU A 106 -6.59 -0.35 -4.82
C GLU A 106 -6.90 1.00 -4.14
N ILE A 107 -7.91 1.73 -4.63
CA ILE A 107 -8.39 2.98 -4.03
C ILE A 107 -8.97 2.72 -2.64
N ALA A 108 -9.87 1.74 -2.50
CA ALA A 108 -10.48 1.41 -1.21
C ALA A 108 -9.43 1.01 -0.16
N LEU A 109 -8.52 0.11 -0.54
CA LEU A 109 -7.43 -0.37 0.32
C LEU A 109 -6.54 0.77 0.81
N LEU A 110 -6.09 1.64 -0.10
CA LEU A 110 -5.20 2.74 0.24
C LEU A 110 -5.93 3.85 1.02
N THR A 111 -7.20 4.12 0.71
CA THR A 111 -8.02 5.07 1.46
C THR A 111 -8.15 4.65 2.91
N ASP A 112 -8.51 3.39 3.16
CA ASP A 112 -8.66 2.89 4.52
C ASP A 112 -7.31 2.82 5.25
N ARG A 113 -6.22 2.50 4.55
CA ARG A 113 -4.85 2.56 5.10
C ARG A 113 -4.52 3.97 5.60
N ILE A 114 -4.83 5.00 4.81
CA ILE A 114 -4.66 6.41 5.19
C ILE A 114 -5.54 6.75 6.40
N CYS A 115 -6.81 6.32 6.42
CA CYS A 115 -7.72 6.56 7.55
C CYS A 115 -7.17 5.99 8.85
N ILE A 116 -6.77 4.71 8.88
CA ILE A 116 -6.26 4.09 10.10
C ILE A 116 -4.96 4.73 10.58
N ASN A 117 -4.06 5.11 9.66
CA ASN A 117 -2.80 5.78 10.02
C ASN A 117 -3.03 7.20 10.54
N ARG A 118 -4.21 7.80 10.26
CA ARG A 118 -4.68 9.06 10.86
C ARG A 118 -5.48 8.87 12.15
N GLY A 119 -5.69 7.64 12.60
CA GLY A 119 -6.57 7.33 13.73
C GLY A 119 -8.04 7.58 13.43
N GLN A 120 -8.45 7.47 12.16
CA GLN A 120 -9.82 7.68 11.71
C GLN A 120 -10.49 6.36 11.35
N PRO A 121 -11.83 6.25 11.49
CA PRO A 121 -12.58 5.12 11.00
C PRO A 121 -12.42 4.93 9.48
N GLN A 122 -12.44 3.68 9.05
CA GLN A 122 -12.35 3.25 7.67
C GLN A 122 -13.57 3.67 6.86
N GLN A 123 -13.39 3.90 5.55
CA GLN A 123 -14.49 4.20 4.63
C GLN A 123 -15.05 2.93 3.99
N TYR A 124 -14.18 1.98 3.65
CA TYR A 124 -14.52 0.79 2.86
C TYR A 124 -14.33 -0.54 3.60
N GLY A 125 -13.87 -0.51 4.85
CA GLY A 125 -13.71 -1.67 5.72
C GLY A 125 -12.73 -2.70 5.17
N THR A 126 -11.54 -2.29 4.74
CA THR A 126 -10.55 -3.20 4.12
C THR A 126 -9.40 -3.61 5.04
N GLN A 127 -9.15 -2.88 6.13
CA GLN A 127 -8.03 -3.06 7.04
C GLN A 127 -8.44 -3.79 8.32
N PHE A 128 -7.55 -4.64 8.79
CA PHE A 128 -7.74 -5.49 9.97
C PHE A 128 -6.56 -5.36 10.93
N HIS A 129 -6.79 -5.67 12.19
CA HIS A 129 -5.79 -5.83 13.24
C HIS A 129 -6.01 -7.15 13.96
N PHE A 130 -5.04 -7.55 14.79
CA PHE A 130 -5.15 -8.75 15.61
C PHE A 130 -5.30 -8.36 17.07
N VAL A 131 -6.31 -8.90 17.74
CA VAL A 131 -6.54 -8.76 19.19
C VAL A 131 -6.62 -10.16 19.76
N ASP A 132 -5.71 -10.50 20.67
CA ASP A 132 -5.63 -11.83 21.31
C ASP A 132 -5.55 -12.99 20.30
N GLY A 133 -4.94 -12.75 19.14
CA GLY A 133 -4.83 -13.72 18.04
C GLY A 133 -6.01 -13.72 17.06
N ASP A 134 -7.10 -13.04 17.37
CA ASP A 134 -8.25 -12.92 16.49
C ASP A 134 -8.12 -11.73 15.53
N ARG A 135 -8.32 -11.98 14.23
CA ARG A 135 -8.38 -10.94 13.20
C ARG A 135 -9.68 -10.16 13.34
N LYS A 136 -9.58 -8.87 13.68
CA LYS A 136 -10.70 -7.94 13.82
C LYS A 136 -10.59 -6.81 12.82
N LEU A 137 -11.73 -6.36 12.31
CA LEU A 137 -11.78 -5.19 11.44
C LEU A 137 -11.58 -3.92 12.28
N TYR A 138 -10.85 -2.93 11.76
CA TYR A 138 -10.87 -1.59 12.37
C TYR A 138 -12.26 -0.95 12.24
N ASP A 139 -12.55 0.04 13.08
CA ASP A 139 -13.82 0.78 13.05
C ASP A 139 -14.14 1.31 11.65
N ILE A 140 -15.41 1.26 11.27
CA ILE A 140 -15.91 1.75 9.98
C ILE A 140 -16.75 2.99 10.23
N GLN A 141 -16.51 4.04 9.46
CA GLN A 141 -17.37 5.22 9.43
C GLN A 141 -18.75 4.82 8.93
N GLU A 142 -19.82 5.08 9.70
CA GLU A 142 -21.21 4.77 9.31
C GLU A 142 -21.36 3.37 8.66
N PRO A 143 -21.28 2.28 9.44
CA PRO A 143 -21.29 0.91 8.91
C PRO A 143 -22.52 0.61 8.05
N ASP A 144 -23.68 1.17 8.39
CA ASP A 144 -24.94 0.99 7.64
C ASP A 144 -24.85 1.52 6.20
N ASN A 145 -23.95 2.47 5.94
CA ASN A 145 -23.71 3.06 4.61
C ASN A 145 -22.53 2.41 3.85
N LEU A 146 -21.89 1.39 4.42
CA LEU A 146 -20.69 0.77 3.84
C LEU A 146 -20.94 0.20 2.43
N SER A 147 -22.03 -0.56 2.28
CA SER A 147 -22.40 -1.17 0.99
C SER A 147 -22.61 -0.12 -0.09
N VAL A 148 -23.33 0.96 0.23
CA VAL A 148 -23.57 2.08 -0.70
C VAL A 148 -22.25 2.73 -1.13
N ARG A 149 -21.32 2.97 -0.19
CA ARG A 149 -20.00 3.53 -0.52
C ARG A 149 -19.19 2.59 -1.42
N ARG A 150 -19.16 1.29 -1.11
CA ARG A 150 -18.48 0.28 -1.94
C ARG A 150 -19.04 0.25 -3.36
N GLN A 151 -20.36 0.17 -3.50
CA GLN A 151 -21.03 0.16 -4.81
C GLN A 151 -20.76 1.45 -5.59
N SER A 152 -20.73 2.61 -4.93
CA SER A 152 -20.41 3.89 -5.60
C SER A 152 -19.00 3.95 -6.19
N LEU A 153 -18.06 3.18 -5.62
CA LEU A 153 -16.69 3.04 -6.13
C LEU A 153 -16.59 1.92 -7.20
N GLY A 154 -17.64 1.13 -7.40
CA GLY A 154 -17.67 -0.01 -8.32
C GLY A 154 -17.21 -1.33 -7.70
N LEU A 155 -17.22 -1.44 -6.37
CA LEU A 155 -16.92 -2.67 -5.63
C LEU A 155 -18.18 -3.49 -5.39
N SER A 156 -18.03 -4.81 -5.33
CA SER A 156 -19.12 -5.70 -4.92
C SER A 156 -19.22 -5.79 -3.40
N ASP A 157 -20.41 -6.09 -2.87
CA ASP A 157 -20.60 -6.27 -1.43
C ASP A 157 -19.83 -7.50 -0.89
N ASP A 158 -19.75 -8.55 -1.71
CA ASP A 158 -19.02 -9.80 -1.44
C ASP A 158 -17.51 -9.68 -1.67
N GLU A 159 -17.00 -8.48 -2.01
CA GLU A 159 -15.59 -8.31 -2.32
C GLU A 159 -14.73 -8.59 -1.09
N VAL A 160 -13.91 -9.63 -1.19
CA VAL A 160 -13.05 -10.07 -0.10
C VAL A 160 -11.73 -9.31 -0.15
N PHE A 161 -11.49 -8.53 0.91
CA PHE A 161 -10.20 -7.92 1.20
C PHE A 161 -9.40 -8.88 2.10
N THR A 162 -8.85 -9.93 1.47
CA THR A 162 -7.84 -10.80 2.08
C THR A 162 -6.46 -10.23 1.90
#